data_AF-A0AAP5LTM9-F1
#
_entry.id   AF-A0AAP5LTM9-F1
#
_cell.length_a   1.000
_cell.length_b   1.000
_cell.length_c   1.000
_cell.angle_alpha   90.00
_cell.angle_beta   90.00
_cell.angle_gamma   90.00
#
_symmetry.space_group_name_H-M   'P 1'
#
loop_
_entity.id
_entity.type
_entity.pdbx_description
1 polymer ?
#
loop_
_entity_poly.entity_id
_entity_poly.type
_entity_poly.pdbx_seq_one_letter_code
_entity_poly.pdbx_strand_id
1 'polypeptide(L)'
;MPTEISAKKPFLIPAALVAVGVALAGCGSDEGFKGVAEAAGLATTPQESKAFVRETRPADLEYVPVGSSVTRTAPRKPVEDYKKIEAALEAKQKANEAAGNTAKALGTTPPPEPAKIPKN
;
A
#
# COMPACT_ATOMS: atom_id res chain seq x y z
N MET A 1 -23.42 60.99 -40.40
CA MET A 1 -23.64 59.61 -40.89
C MET A 1 -23.24 58.65 -39.78
N PRO A 2 -24.08 57.67 -39.42
CA PRO A 2 -23.82 56.77 -38.30
C PRO A 2 -23.08 55.51 -38.77
N THR A 3 -22.15 55.01 -37.94
CA THR A 3 -21.77 53.58 -37.92
C THR A 3 -21.53 53.24 -36.44
N GLU A 4 -22.54 52.76 -35.71
CA GLU A 4 -22.90 51.35 -35.51
C GLU A 4 -21.76 50.55 -34.87
N ILE A 5 -21.73 50.51 -33.53
CA ILE A 5 -20.91 49.61 -32.72
C ILE A 5 -21.67 48.27 -32.65
N SER A 6 -21.28 47.30 -33.47
CA SER A 6 -21.83 45.94 -33.42
C SER A 6 -21.12 45.12 -32.35
N ALA A 7 -21.83 44.92 -31.24
CA ALA A 7 -21.47 43.99 -30.19
C ALA A 7 -21.47 42.55 -30.69
N LYS A 8 -20.30 41.90 -30.78
CA LYS A 8 -20.21 40.45 -30.71
C LYS A 8 -18.84 40.01 -30.18
N LYS A 9 -18.89 39.30 -29.04
CA LYS A 9 -17.88 38.39 -28.46
C LYS A 9 -16.83 38.98 -27.48
N PRO A 10 -17.21 39.31 -26.23
CA PRO A 10 -16.25 39.52 -25.14
C PRO A 10 -15.85 38.23 -24.40
N PHE A 11 -16.46 37.08 -24.72
CA PHE A 11 -16.33 35.84 -23.93
C PHE A 11 -15.19 34.89 -24.38
N LEU A 12 -14.49 35.17 -25.48
CA LEU A 12 -13.45 34.28 -26.00
C LEU A 12 -12.07 34.49 -25.34
N ILE A 13 -11.81 35.68 -24.82
CA ILE A 13 -10.53 36.03 -24.20
C ILE A 13 -10.34 35.34 -22.82
N PRO A 14 -11.32 35.31 -21.90
CA PRO A 14 -11.13 34.63 -20.62
C PRO A 14 -11.06 33.10 -20.78
N ALA A 15 -11.75 32.53 -21.76
CA ALA A 15 -11.71 31.08 -22.04
C ALA A 15 -10.34 30.62 -22.56
N ALA A 16 -9.67 31.44 -23.38
CA ALA A 16 -8.32 31.14 -23.87
C ALA A 16 -7.27 31.22 -22.74
N LEU A 17 -7.40 32.17 -21.81
CA LEU A 17 -6.49 32.30 -20.66
C LEU A 17 -6.64 31.14 -19.66
N VAL A 18 -7.86 30.65 -19.43
CA VAL A 18 -8.10 29.47 -18.57
C VAL A 18 -7.56 28.20 -19.22
N ALA A 19 -7.69 28.04 -20.54
CA ALA A 19 -7.13 26.88 -21.25
C ALA A 19 -5.59 26.82 -21.19
N VAL A 20 -4.91 27.98 -21.25
CA VAL A 20 -3.45 28.06 -21.09
C VAL A 20 -3.03 27.79 -19.63
N GLY A 21 -3.81 28.25 -18.65
CA GLY A 21 -3.54 27.99 -17.24
C GLY A 21 -3.67 26.50 -16.86
N VAL A 22 -4.65 25.79 -17.42
CA VAL A 22 -4.82 24.34 -17.21
C VAL A 22 -3.73 23.53 -17.91
N ALA A 23 -3.23 23.98 -19.07
CA ALA A 23 -2.13 23.32 -19.78
C ALA A 23 -0.79 23.39 -19.02
N LEU A 24 -0.56 24.46 -18.24
CA LEU A 24 0.68 24.65 -17.47
C LEU A 24 0.65 24.03 -16.06
N ALA A 25 -0.53 23.66 -15.56
CA ALA A 25 -0.70 23.02 -14.25
C ALA A 25 -0.57 21.48 -14.29
N GLY A 26 -0.13 20.92 -15.42
CA GLY A 26 0.17 19.50 -15.60
C GLY A 26 1.40 19.06 -14.81
N CYS A 27 1.23 18.92 -13.49
CA CYS A 27 2.22 18.32 -12.61
C CYS A 27 2.23 16.80 -12.85
N GLY A 28 2.95 16.33 -13.88
CA GLY A 28 3.22 14.90 -14.03
C GLY A 28 3.31 14.32 -15.44
N SER A 29 4.00 14.97 -16.39
CA SER A 29 4.44 14.25 -17.60
C SER A 29 5.85 14.65 -18.03
N ASP A 30 6.76 13.67 -17.98
CA ASP A 30 8.19 13.78 -18.28
C ASP A 30 8.51 13.93 -19.78
N GLU A 31 7.51 13.93 -20.67
CA GLU A 31 7.73 13.62 -22.08
C GLU A 31 7.40 14.78 -23.06
N GLY A 32 6.75 15.86 -22.61
CA GLY A 32 6.32 16.96 -23.50
C GLY A 32 6.97 18.32 -23.25
N PHE A 33 7.08 18.74 -21.98
CA PHE A 33 7.58 20.08 -21.64
C PHE A 33 9.11 20.15 -21.55
N LYS A 34 9.76 19.01 -21.25
CA LYS A 34 11.22 18.93 -21.08
C LYS A 34 11.96 19.30 -22.38
N GLY A 35 11.55 18.76 -23.52
CA GLY A 35 12.17 19.06 -24.81
C GLY A 35 12.03 20.52 -25.26
N VAL A 36 10.89 21.16 -24.96
CA VAL A 36 10.66 22.58 -25.30
C VAL A 36 11.45 23.50 -24.35
N ALA A 37 11.52 23.18 -23.05
CA ALA A 37 12.32 23.93 -22.09
C ALA A 37 13.84 23.79 -22.33
N GLU A 38 14.28 22.61 -22.77
CA GLU A 38 15.67 22.31 -23.13
C GLU A 38 16.08 23.02 -24.43
N ALA A 39 15.21 22.99 -25.46
CA ALA A 39 15.42 23.75 -26.70
C ALA A 39 15.38 25.27 -26.50
N ALA A 40 14.59 25.76 -25.54
CA ALA A 40 14.52 27.18 -25.19
C ALA A 40 15.63 27.64 -24.22
N GLY A 41 16.55 26.74 -23.80
CA GLY A 41 17.64 27.06 -22.88
C GLY A 41 17.22 27.40 -21.45
N LEU A 42 15.96 27.11 -21.09
CA LEU A 42 15.40 27.31 -19.75
C LEU A 42 15.51 26.07 -18.85
N ALA A 43 15.87 24.91 -19.41
CA ALA A 43 16.03 23.69 -18.64
C ALA A 43 17.31 23.75 -17.79
N THR A 44 17.15 23.63 -16.48
CA THR A 44 18.27 23.29 -15.62
C THR A 44 18.68 21.85 -15.91
N THR A 45 19.97 21.63 -16.16
CA THR A 45 20.50 20.28 -16.36
C THR A 45 20.23 19.46 -15.10
N PRO A 46 19.64 18.25 -15.22
CA PRO A 46 19.52 17.34 -14.09
C PRO A 46 20.89 17.18 -13.44
N GLN A 47 20.98 17.43 -12.13
CA GLN A 47 22.23 17.29 -11.42
C GLN A 47 22.66 15.83 -11.47
N GLU A 48 23.82 15.62 -12.07
CA GLU A 48 24.44 14.33 -12.17
C GLU A 48 24.74 13.75 -10.78
N SER A 49 24.57 12.44 -10.64
CA SER A 49 24.88 11.79 -9.37
C SER A 49 26.37 11.87 -9.04
N LYS A 50 26.69 11.92 -7.75
CA LYS A 50 28.08 11.96 -7.27
C LYS A 50 28.87 10.75 -7.79
N ALA A 51 30.17 10.90 -8.01
CA ALA A 51 31.03 9.85 -8.60
C ALA A 51 30.87 8.48 -7.91
N PHE A 52 30.90 8.44 -6.58
CA PHE A 52 30.72 7.18 -5.82
C PHE A 52 29.35 6.51 -6.05
N VAL A 53 28.31 7.27 -6.37
CA VAL A 53 26.98 6.70 -6.68
C VAL A 53 26.99 6.04 -8.06
N ARG A 54 27.66 6.64 -9.03
CA ARG A 54 27.80 6.07 -10.39
C ARG A 54 28.70 4.84 -10.40
N GLU A 55 29.76 4.85 -9.59
CA GLU A 55 30.68 3.72 -9.43
C GLU A 55 30.01 2.54 -8.73
N THR A 56 29.18 2.80 -7.71
CA THR A 56 28.50 1.75 -6.95
C THR A 56 27.20 1.27 -7.59
N ARG A 57 26.59 2.07 -8.48
CA ARG A 57 25.35 1.75 -9.18
C ARG A 57 25.57 1.89 -10.69
N PRO A 58 26.00 0.80 -11.36
CA PRO A 58 26.09 0.81 -12.80
C PRO A 58 24.73 1.17 -13.41
N ALA A 59 24.75 1.96 -14.48
CA ALA A 59 23.54 2.42 -15.16
C ALA A 59 22.76 1.25 -15.80
N ASP A 60 23.49 0.19 -16.15
CA ASP A 60 22.93 -1.07 -16.62
C ASP A 60 22.93 -2.09 -15.47
N LEU A 61 21.74 -2.41 -14.98
CA LEU A 61 21.55 -3.42 -13.95
C LEU A 61 20.98 -4.67 -14.62
N GLU A 62 21.73 -5.78 -14.56
CA GLU A 62 21.18 -7.10 -14.85
C GLU A 62 20.18 -7.48 -13.75
N TYR A 63 18.96 -6.99 -13.87
CA TYR A 63 17.87 -7.30 -12.97
C TYR A 63 17.51 -8.78 -13.10
N VAL A 64 17.91 -9.58 -12.11
CA VAL A 64 17.46 -10.96 -11.95
C VAL A 64 16.19 -10.95 -11.10
N PRO A 65 14.98 -11.15 -11.67
CA PRO A 65 13.76 -11.19 -10.89
C PRO A 65 13.81 -12.36 -9.91
N VAL A 66 13.89 -12.06 -8.62
CA VAL A 66 13.73 -13.06 -7.55
C VAL A 66 12.23 -13.25 -7.33
N GLY A 67 11.60 -14.05 -8.19
CA GLY A 67 10.17 -14.33 -8.13
C GLY A 67 9.90 -15.80 -8.39
N SER A 68 9.50 -16.54 -7.35
CA SER A 68 8.89 -17.85 -7.56
C SER A 68 7.53 -17.63 -8.24
N SER A 69 7.37 -18.07 -9.48
CA SER A 69 6.04 -18.20 -10.06
C SER A 69 5.27 -19.22 -9.23
N VAL A 70 4.21 -18.79 -8.54
CA VAL A 70 3.32 -19.71 -7.82
C VAL A 70 2.61 -20.57 -8.86
N THR A 71 3.10 -21.79 -9.09
CA THR A 71 2.58 -22.72 -10.10
C THR A 71 1.34 -23.48 -9.64
N ARG A 72 1.00 -23.42 -8.35
CA ARG A 72 -0.17 -24.11 -7.81
C ARG A 72 -1.45 -23.35 -8.13
N THR A 73 -2.46 -24.10 -8.56
CA THR A 73 -3.82 -23.58 -8.65
C THR A 73 -4.31 -23.22 -7.25
N ALA A 74 -4.89 -22.02 -7.10
CA ALA A 74 -5.45 -21.53 -5.85
C ALA A 74 -6.96 -21.28 -6.00
N PRO A 75 -7.78 -22.36 -6.12
CA PRO A 75 -9.22 -22.21 -6.24
C PRO A 75 -9.81 -21.61 -4.96
N ARG A 76 -10.85 -20.78 -5.12
CA ARG A 76 -11.61 -20.24 -3.98
C ARG A 76 -12.26 -21.40 -3.24
N LYS A 77 -12.07 -21.47 -1.92
CA LYS A 77 -12.76 -22.44 -1.08
C LYS A 77 -14.29 -22.21 -1.16
N PRO A 78 -15.11 -23.26 -1.33
CA PRO A 78 -16.56 -23.11 -1.41
C PRO A 78 -17.13 -22.68 -0.05
N VAL A 79 -18.26 -21.97 -0.08
CA VAL A 79 -18.89 -21.40 1.14
C VAL A 79 -19.25 -22.50 2.15
N GLU A 80 -19.66 -23.67 1.67
CA GLU A 80 -19.99 -24.81 2.54
C GLU A 80 -18.79 -25.34 3.32
N ASP A 81 -17.58 -25.27 2.76
CA ASP A 81 -16.37 -25.67 3.49
C ASP A 81 -15.98 -24.65 4.56
N TYR A 82 -16.31 -23.38 4.38
CA TYR A 82 -16.15 -22.38 5.44
C TYR A 82 -17.07 -22.64 6.61
N LYS A 83 -18.37 -22.90 6.35
CA LYS A 83 -19.34 -23.23 7.40
C LYS A 83 -18.94 -24.47 8.20
N LYS A 84 -18.39 -25.49 7.51
CA LYS A 84 -17.86 -26.69 8.20
C LYS A 84 -16.67 -26.35 9.11
N ILE A 85 -15.78 -25.46 8.66
CA ILE A 85 -14.63 -25.02 9.46
C ILE A 85 -15.11 -24.22 10.67
N GLU A 86 -16.07 -23.31 10.50
CA GLU A 86 -16.68 -22.55 11.60
C GLU A 86 -17.29 -23.49 12.64
N ALA A 87 -18.14 -24.43 12.21
CA ALA A 87 -18.75 -25.42 13.12
C ALA A 87 -17.69 -26.27 13.84
N ALA A 88 -16.61 -26.65 13.16
CA ALA A 88 -15.52 -27.42 13.77
C ALA A 88 -14.72 -26.59 14.80
N LEU A 89 -14.53 -25.29 14.55
CA LEU A 89 -13.85 -24.38 15.47
C LEU A 89 -14.70 -24.11 16.71
N GLU A 90 -16.00 -23.86 16.54
CA GLU A 90 -16.94 -23.68 17.65
C GLU A 90 -17.01 -24.93 18.54
N ALA A 91 -17.07 -26.12 17.94
CA ALA A 91 -17.04 -27.38 18.68
C ALA A 91 -15.74 -27.54 19.50
N LYS A 92 -14.59 -27.18 18.92
CA LYS A 92 -13.29 -27.20 19.61
C LYS A 92 -13.23 -26.17 20.74
N GLN A 93 -13.72 -24.95 20.50
CA GLN A 93 -13.77 -23.92 21.53
C GLN A 93 -14.57 -24.40 22.74
N LYS A 94 -15.78 -24.93 22.51
CA LYS A 94 -16.64 -25.45 23.59
C LYS A 94 -15.99 -26.60 24.36
N ALA A 95 -15.31 -27.52 23.66
CA ALA A 95 -14.59 -28.61 24.29
C ALA A 95 -13.43 -28.11 25.18
N ASN A 96 -12.67 -27.13 24.68
CA ASN A 96 -11.56 -26.53 25.42
C ASN A 96 -12.03 -25.73 26.63
N GLU A 97 -13.12 -24.96 26.50
CA GLU A 97 -13.73 -24.25 27.61
C GLU A 97 -14.22 -25.21 28.71
N ALA A 98 -14.86 -26.31 28.33
CA ALA A 98 -15.28 -27.35 29.27
C ALA A 98 -14.08 -27.98 29.99
N ALA A 99 -13.04 -28.37 29.25
CA ALA A 99 -11.82 -28.94 29.83
C ALA A 99 -11.11 -27.96 30.77
N GLY A 100 -11.03 -26.67 30.39
CA GLY A 100 -10.45 -25.62 31.21
C GLY A 100 -11.22 -25.40 32.51
N ASN A 101 -12.55 -25.43 32.46
CA ASN A 101 -13.40 -25.34 33.65
C ASN A 101 -13.20 -26.54 34.59
N THR A 102 -13.10 -27.75 34.04
CA THR A 102 -12.78 -28.95 34.83
C THR A 102 -11.40 -28.84 35.48
N ALA A 103 -10.37 -28.41 34.75
CA ALA A 103 -9.04 -28.23 35.29
C ALA A 103 -9.00 -27.18 36.40
N LYS A 104 -9.73 -26.06 36.23
CA LYS A 104 -9.85 -25.02 37.27
C LYS A 104 -10.48 -25.57 38.54
N ALA A 105 -11.53 -26.38 38.43
CA ALA A 105 -12.17 -27.01 39.59
C ALA A 105 -11.20 -27.97 40.31
N LEU A 106 -10.49 -28.82 39.57
CA LEU A 106 -9.52 -29.77 40.13
C LEU A 106 -8.29 -29.08 40.74
N GLY A 107 -7.89 -27.92 40.22
CA GLY A 107 -6.74 -27.15 40.71
C GLY A 107 -7.00 -26.40 42.03
N THR A 108 -8.19 -26.50 42.62
CA THR A 108 -8.52 -25.86 43.91
C THR A 108 -8.04 -26.63 45.14
N THR A 109 -7.10 -27.56 44.98
CA THR A 109 -6.57 -28.31 46.11
C THR A 109 -5.72 -27.41 47.02
N PRO A 110 -5.95 -27.43 48.34
CA PRO A 110 -5.09 -26.70 49.27
C PRO A 110 -3.65 -27.24 49.24
N PRO A 111 -2.64 -26.41 49.55
CA PRO A 111 -1.26 -26.86 49.65
C PRO A 111 -1.11 -28.02 50.65
N PRO A 112 -0.25 -29.01 50.39
CA PRO A 112 -0.01 -30.10 51.34
C PRO A 112 0.56 -29.54 52.64
N GLU A 113 0.15 -30.13 53.77
CA GLU A 113 0.67 -29.73 55.08
C GLU A 113 2.20 -29.91 55.15
N PRO A 114 2.94 -28.97 55.76
CA PRO A 114 4.37 -29.11 55.98
C PRO A 114 4.71 -30.41 56.74
N ALA A 115 5.78 -31.10 56.32
CA ALA A 115 6.26 -32.28 57.02
C ALA A 115 6.62 -31.95 58.48
N LYS A 116 6.09 -32.72 59.44
CA LYS A 116 6.42 -32.58 60.86
C LYS A 116 7.82 -33.16 61.10
N ILE A 117 8.80 -32.29 61.27
CA ILE A 117 10.17 -32.67 61.64
C ILE A 117 10.22 -32.82 63.18
N PRO A 118 10.75 -33.92 63.73
CA PRO A 118 10.91 -34.08 65.18
C PRO A 118 11.85 -33.00 65.74
N LYS A 119 11.47 -32.37 66.86
CA LYS A 119 12.34 -31.48 67.63
C LYS A 119 13.12 -32.32 68.64
N ASN A 120 14.45 -32.22 68.59
CA ASN A 120 15.36 -32.74 69.61
C ASN A 120 15.30 -31.90 70.88
#